data_AF-A0A1E1L8X8-F1
#
_entry.id   AF-A0A1E1L8X8-F1
#
_cell.length_a   1.000
_cell.length_b   1.000
_cell.length_c   1.000
_cell.angle_alpha   90.00
_cell.angle_beta   90.00
_cell.angle_gamma   90.00
#
_symmetry.space_group_name_H-M   'P 1'
#
loop_
_entity.id
_entity.type
_entity.pdbx_description
1 polymer ?
#
loop_
_entity_poly.entity_id
_entity_poly.type
_entity_poly.pdbx_seq_one_letter_code
_entity_poly.pdbx_strand_id
1 'polypeptide(L)'
;MSQPSGIHGDSGSRAFHPTLPTYFEPPSINSLDHQIGLQNGSTSILEMSRQKLQLAKQNPPLTLSSRVEELTRELGYQRQEIQFYRQAFVNLQRFRETVYDLSQQLFLAHYLDHDVGRLVDVIAQLRNALEESKRREFKAKRDWMDFWGIDHIRQDQRGNVI
;
A
#
# COMPACT_ATOMS: atom_id res chain seq x y z
N MET A 1 7.90 61.00 -17.61
CA MET A 1 9.09 60.17 -17.31
C MET A 1 9.01 59.74 -15.86
N SER A 2 9.66 58.61 -15.56
CA SER A 2 9.88 57.97 -14.24
C SER A 2 8.83 56.94 -13.80
N GLN A 3 9.31 55.70 -13.82
CA GLN A 3 8.68 54.39 -13.69
C GLN A 3 8.33 54.01 -12.25
N PRO A 4 7.35 53.10 -12.02
CA PRO A 4 7.24 52.35 -10.78
C PRO A 4 8.06 51.06 -10.82
N SER A 5 8.51 50.70 -9.62
CA SER A 5 9.47 49.66 -9.26
C SER A 5 9.11 48.25 -9.74
N GLY A 6 10.15 47.52 -10.15
CA GLY A 6 10.08 46.12 -10.58
C GLY A 6 9.53 45.19 -9.49
N ILE A 7 8.53 44.41 -9.88
CA ILE A 7 7.96 43.33 -9.08
C ILE A 7 8.84 42.09 -9.23
N HIS A 8 9.33 41.61 -8.09
CA HIS A 8 9.94 40.29 -7.94
C HIS A 8 8.93 39.21 -8.33
N GLY A 9 9.13 38.60 -9.49
CA GLY A 9 8.39 37.43 -9.94
C GLY A 9 9.23 36.18 -9.80
N ASP A 10 9.54 35.76 -8.57
CA ASP A 10 10.07 34.40 -8.34
C ASP A 10 8.88 33.43 -8.24
N SER A 11 8.29 33.13 -9.40
CA SER A 11 7.32 32.05 -9.54
C SER A 11 8.09 30.74 -9.69
N GLY A 12 8.66 30.27 -8.58
CA GLY A 12 9.13 28.91 -8.44
C GLY A 12 7.97 27.95 -8.60
N SER A 13 7.66 27.60 -9.86
CA SER A 13 6.78 26.49 -10.21
C SER A 13 7.42 25.23 -9.67
N ARG A 14 7.05 24.87 -8.44
CA ARG A 14 7.37 23.59 -7.83
C ARG A 14 6.54 22.57 -8.58
N ALA A 15 7.07 22.12 -9.73
CA ALA A 15 6.55 21.00 -10.45
C ALA A 15 6.49 19.83 -9.46
N PHE A 16 5.28 19.45 -9.08
CA PHE A 16 5.02 18.17 -8.43
C PHE A 16 5.27 17.12 -9.49
N HIS A 17 6.55 16.82 -9.73
CA HIS A 17 6.91 15.60 -10.41
C HIS A 17 6.50 14.48 -9.47
N PRO A 18 5.58 13.58 -9.87
CA PRO A 18 5.42 12.34 -9.14
C PRO A 18 6.76 11.63 -9.26
N THR A 19 7.52 11.61 -8.17
CA THR A 19 8.75 10.83 -8.08
C THR A 19 8.32 9.38 -8.28
N LEU A 20 8.59 8.86 -9.49
CA LEU A 20 8.49 7.43 -9.74
C LEU A 20 9.34 6.74 -8.66
N PRO A 21 8.82 5.72 -7.96
CA PRO A 21 9.59 5.04 -6.94
C PRO A 21 10.89 4.55 -7.56
N THR A 22 12.01 5.07 -7.07
CA THR A 22 13.34 4.68 -7.49
C THR A 22 13.49 3.21 -7.10
N TYR A 23 13.47 2.30 -8.07
CA TYR A 23 13.54 0.83 -7.89
C TYR A 23 14.83 0.31 -7.18
N PHE A 24 15.64 1.21 -6.61
CA PHE A 24 16.92 0.92 -5.97
C PHE A 24 16.86 0.99 -4.44
N GLU A 25 15.77 1.47 -3.84
CA GLU A 25 15.64 1.45 -2.39
C GLU A 25 15.16 0.07 -1.92
N PRO A 26 15.88 -0.59 -0.99
CA PRO A 26 15.41 -1.84 -0.43
C PRO A 26 14.07 -1.62 0.27
N PRO A 27 13.17 -2.63 0.27
CA PRO A 27 11.89 -2.53 0.95
C PRO A 27 12.09 -2.12 2.41
N SER A 28 11.42 -1.04 2.82
CA SER A 28 11.45 -0.58 4.20
C SER A 28 10.42 -1.34 5.04
N ILE A 29 10.75 -1.54 6.32
CA ILE A 29 9.82 -2.13 7.29
C ILE A 29 8.62 -1.19 7.40
N ASN A 30 7.42 -1.71 7.16
CA ASN A 30 6.18 -0.95 7.29
C ASN A 30 5.51 -1.21 8.65
N SER A 31 4.40 -0.52 8.92
CA SER A 31 3.67 -0.65 10.20
C SER A 31 3.08 -2.04 10.43
N LEU A 32 2.71 -2.78 9.38
CA LEU A 32 2.26 -4.17 9.48
C LEU A 32 3.42 -5.08 9.89
N ASP A 33 4.57 -4.94 9.25
CA ASP A 33 5.77 -5.71 9.59
C ASP A 33 6.15 -5.50 11.06
N HIS A 34 6.07 -4.27 11.55
CA HIS A 34 6.29 -3.99 12.97
C HIS A 34 5.31 -4.74 13.90
N GLN A 35 4.01 -4.71 13.59
CA GLN A 35 3.01 -5.42 14.39
C GLN A 35 3.20 -6.93 14.36
N ILE A 36 3.55 -7.47 13.19
CA ILE A 36 3.85 -8.89 12.99
C ILE A 36 5.09 -9.29 13.81
N GLY A 37 6.16 -8.50 13.74
CA GLY A 37 7.38 -8.73 14.51
C GLY A 37 7.16 -8.72 16.03
N LEU A 38 6.27 -7.86 16.55
CA LEU A 38 5.91 -7.82 17.97
C LEU A 38 5.23 -9.11 18.46
N GLN A 39 4.58 -9.86 17.56
CA GLN A 39 3.89 -11.11 17.87
C GLN A 39 4.73 -12.35 17.53
N ASN A 40 6.06 -12.18 17.41
CA ASN A 40 6.99 -13.21 16.94
C ASN A 40 6.67 -13.77 15.54
N GLY A 41 5.90 -13.02 14.75
CA GLY A 41 5.69 -13.31 13.35
C GLY A 41 6.90 -12.93 12.51
N SER A 42 6.86 -13.28 11.22
CA SER A 42 8.00 -13.15 10.32
C SER A 42 7.56 -12.78 8.92
N THR A 43 8.09 -11.68 8.39
CA THR A 43 7.91 -11.28 6.99
C THR A 43 9.25 -11.31 6.28
N SER A 44 9.23 -11.35 4.95
CA SER A 44 10.46 -11.36 4.16
C SER A 44 11.36 -10.16 4.50
N ILE A 45 10.78 -8.99 4.78
CA ILE A 45 11.52 -7.79 5.18
C ILE A 45 12.16 -7.95 6.56
N LEU A 46 11.45 -8.55 7.52
CA LEU A 46 12.00 -8.80 8.86
C LEU A 46 13.15 -9.80 8.81
N GLU A 47 13.04 -10.89 8.05
CA GLU A 47 14.11 -11.89 7.91
C GLU A 47 15.34 -11.37 7.17
N MET A 48 15.14 -10.44 6.22
CA MET A 48 16.24 -9.76 5.52
C MET A 48 16.84 -8.60 6.32
N SER A 49 16.32 -8.32 7.52
CA SER A 49 16.88 -7.27 8.38
C SER A 49 18.32 -7.59 8.77
N ARG A 50 19.14 -6.54 8.94
CA ARG A 50 20.54 -6.68 9.34
C ARG A 50 20.72 -7.52 10.61
N GLN A 51 19.82 -7.35 11.57
CA GLN A 51 19.85 -8.08 12.85
C GLN A 51 19.63 -9.58 12.64
N LYS A 52 18.59 -9.96 11.89
CA LYS A 52 18.31 -11.37 11.55
C LYS A 52 19.45 -12.00 10.76
N LEU A 53 19.99 -11.30 9.76
CA LEU A 53 21.13 -11.78 8.98
C LEU A 53 22.40 -11.97 9.83
N GLN A 54 22.65 -11.09 10.80
CA GLN A 54 23.78 -11.24 11.71
C GLN A 54 23.60 -12.42 12.66
N LEU A 55 22.39 -12.64 13.18
CA LEU A 55 22.08 -13.81 14.01
C LEU A 55 22.23 -15.11 13.22
N ALA A 56 21.73 -15.16 11.99
CA ALA A 56 21.85 -16.32 11.12
C ALA A 56 23.30 -16.73 10.84
N LYS A 57 24.23 -15.77 10.78
CA LYS A 57 25.67 -16.04 10.62
C LYS A 57 26.32 -16.64 11.86
N GLN A 58 25.79 -16.36 13.05
CA GLN A 58 26.32 -16.84 14.32
C GLN A 58 25.76 -18.20 14.71
N ASN A 59 24.58 -18.56 14.18
CA ASN A 59 23.92 -19.81 14.48
C ASN A 59 24.67 -21.01 13.87
N PRO A 60 24.84 -22.10 14.63
CA PRO A 60 25.42 -23.32 14.10
C PRO A 60 24.52 -23.91 12.99
N PRO A 61 25.09 -24.64 12.02
CA PRO A 61 24.30 -25.32 11.01
C PRO A 61 23.29 -26.28 11.63
N LEU A 62 22.03 -26.20 11.17
CA LEU A 62 20.97 -27.10 11.58
C LEU A 62 21.22 -28.52 11.04
N THR A 63 20.65 -29.52 11.73
CA THR A 63 20.54 -30.87 11.15
C THR A 63 19.68 -30.81 9.89
N LEU A 64 19.86 -31.78 8.99
CA LEU A 64 19.08 -31.84 7.74
C LEU A 64 17.56 -31.85 8.01
N SER A 65 17.11 -32.64 8.99
CA SER A 65 15.69 -32.72 9.37
C SER A 65 15.17 -31.36 9.84
N SER A 66 15.89 -30.73 10.78
CA SER A 66 15.51 -29.41 11.32
C SER A 66 15.50 -28.34 10.22
N ARG A 67 16.44 -28.41 9.27
CA ARG A 67 16.50 -27.48 8.14
C ARG A 67 15.32 -27.65 7.18
N VAL A 68 14.88 -28.88 6.93
CA VAL A 68 13.70 -29.15 6.09
C VAL A 68 12.42 -28.60 6.75
N GLU A 69 12.26 -28.79 8.06
CA GLU A 69 11.11 -28.26 8.80
C GLU A 69 11.06 -26.73 8.79
N GLU A 70 12.20 -26.07 9.02
CA GLU A 70 12.32 -24.62 8.96
C GLU A 70 11.96 -24.09 7.57
N LEU A 71 12.57 -24.62 6.52
CA LEU A 71 12.30 -24.19 5.14
C LEU A 71 10.84 -24.44 4.72
N THR A 72 10.24 -25.54 5.19
CA THR A 72 8.82 -25.83 4.93
C THR A 72 7.92 -24.79 5.57
N ARG A 73 8.25 -24.35 6.80
CA ARG A 73 7.54 -23.29 7.51
C ARG A 73 7.71 -21.94 6.82
N GLU A 74 8.95 -21.56 6.49
CA GLU A 74 9.28 -20.32 5.77
C GLU A 74 8.55 -20.23 4.42
N LEU A 75 8.53 -21.33 3.66
CA LEU A 75 7.79 -21.41 2.39
C LEU A 75 6.29 -21.17 2.61
N GLY A 76 5.73 -21.69 3.70
CA GLY A 76 4.35 -21.42 4.11
C GLY A 76 4.11 -19.92 4.35
N TYR A 77 4.99 -19.27 5.10
CA TYR A 77 4.91 -17.84 5.40
C TYR A 77 5.02 -16.98 4.13
N GLN A 78 6.00 -17.26 3.27
CA GLN A 78 6.19 -16.55 2.01
C GLN A 78 4.98 -16.68 1.07
N ARG A 79 4.35 -17.86 1.00
CA ARG A 79 3.14 -18.05 0.19
C ARG A 79 1.99 -17.16 0.66
N GLN A 80 1.80 -17.04 1.98
CA GLN A 80 0.75 -16.21 2.55
C GLN A 80 1.06 -14.71 2.36
N GLU A 81 2.32 -14.31 2.54
CA GLU A 81 2.77 -12.95 2.27
C GLU A 81 2.54 -12.55 0.79
N ILE A 82 2.91 -13.42 -0.16
CA ILE A 82 2.65 -13.22 -1.59
C ILE A 82 1.15 -13.11 -1.87
N GLN A 83 0.34 -13.96 -1.24
CA GLN A 83 -1.12 -13.92 -1.41
C GLN A 83 -1.71 -12.59 -0.94
N PHE A 84 -1.27 -12.09 0.22
CA PHE A 84 -1.67 -10.78 0.74
C PHE A 84 -1.33 -9.66 -0.25
N TYR A 85 -0.08 -9.55 -0.69
CA TYR A 85 0.34 -8.49 -1.61
C TYR A 85 -0.36 -8.59 -2.98
N ARG A 86 -0.60 -9.80 -3.49
CA ARG A 86 -1.40 -9.99 -4.71
C ARG A 86 -2.82 -9.48 -4.53
N GLN A 87 -3.46 -9.77 -3.39
CA GLN A 87 -4.82 -9.31 -3.12
C GLN A 87 -4.87 -7.77 -3.00
N ALA A 88 -3.91 -7.17 -2.29
CA ALA A 88 -3.80 -5.73 -2.16
C ALA A 88 -3.60 -5.06 -3.54
N PHE A 89 -2.72 -5.61 -4.37
CA PHE A 89 -2.49 -5.13 -5.72
C PHE A 89 -3.77 -5.21 -6.57
N VAL A 90 -4.45 -6.37 -6.59
CA VAL A 90 -5.71 -6.55 -7.34
C VAL A 90 -6.79 -5.56 -6.89
N ASN A 91 -6.91 -5.30 -5.58
CA ASN A 91 -7.85 -4.32 -5.07
C ASN A 91 -7.53 -2.90 -5.59
N LEU A 92 -6.26 -2.51 -5.54
CA LEU A 92 -5.80 -1.22 -6.06
C LEU A 92 -6.03 -1.09 -7.56
N GLN A 93 -5.73 -2.14 -8.35
CA GLN A 93 -5.93 -2.11 -9.80
C GLN A 93 -7.40 -1.91 -10.16
N ARG A 94 -8.32 -2.63 -9.51
CA ARG A 94 -9.76 -2.49 -9.74
C ARG A 94 -10.28 -1.09 -9.45
N PHE A 95 -9.82 -0.50 -8.34
CA PHE A 95 -10.18 0.88 -8.02
C PHE A 95 -9.64 1.85 -9.08
N ARG A 96 -8.38 1.67 -9.51
CA ARG A 96 -7.75 2.49 -10.54
C ARG A 96 -8.47 2.39 -11.88
N GLU A 97 -8.86 1.20 -12.32
CA GLU A 97 -9.67 0.97 -13.52
C GLU A 97 -10.99 1.77 -13.45
N THR A 98 -11.70 1.68 -12.33
CA THR A 98 -12.95 2.42 -12.11
C THR A 98 -12.75 3.93 -12.19
N VAL A 99 -11.66 4.45 -11.59
CA VAL A 99 -11.32 5.88 -11.66
C VAL A 99 -11.04 6.31 -13.10
N TYR A 100 -10.32 5.50 -13.88
CA TYR A 100 -10.05 5.80 -15.28
C TYR A 100 -11.34 5.84 -16.10
N ASP A 101 -12.20 4.84 -15.97
CA ASP A 101 -13.48 4.78 -16.69
C ASP A 101 -14.35 6.01 -16.36
N LEU A 102 -14.47 6.36 -15.08
CA LEU A 102 -15.24 7.53 -14.65
C LEU A 102 -14.63 8.85 -15.16
N SER A 103 -13.31 8.96 -15.18
CA SER A 103 -12.61 10.14 -15.71
C SER A 103 -12.87 10.33 -17.21
N GLN A 104 -12.87 9.24 -17.97
CA GLN A 104 -13.19 9.26 -19.40
C GLN A 104 -14.65 9.61 -19.65
N GLN A 105 -15.57 9.04 -18.87
CA GLN A 105 -16.99 9.37 -18.96
C GLN A 105 -17.25 10.86 -18.71
N LEU A 106 -16.60 11.43 -17.70
CA LEU A 106 -16.72 12.85 -17.36
C LEU A 106 -16.12 13.75 -18.44
N PHE A 107 -14.96 13.37 -18.98
CA PHE A 107 -14.35 14.08 -20.11
C PHE A 107 -15.30 14.10 -21.33
N LEU A 108 -15.88 12.96 -21.70
CA LEU A 108 -16.80 12.87 -22.83
C LEU A 108 -18.11 13.63 -22.57
N ALA A 109 -18.68 13.52 -21.38
CA ALA A 109 -19.88 14.25 -20.98
C ALA A 109 -19.70 15.77 -21.09
N HIS A 110 -18.53 16.26 -20.66
CA HIS A 110 -18.20 17.67 -20.70
C HIS A 110 -17.90 18.16 -22.12
N TYR A 111 -17.19 17.36 -22.92
CA TYR A 111 -16.74 17.77 -24.26
C TYR A 111 -17.84 17.64 -25.33
N LEU A 112 -18.69 16.62 -25.25
CA LEU A 112 -19.71 16.32 -26.28
C LEU A 112 -21.09 16.84 -25.90
N ASP A 113 -21.56 16.54 -24.68
CA ASP A 113 -22.97 16.65 -24.34
C ASP A 113 -23.31 17.84 -23.42
N HIS A 114 -22.30 18.52 -22.86
CA HIS A 114 -22.44 19.61 -21.86
C HIS A 114 -23.36 19.23 -20.68
N ASP A 115 -23.44 17.95 -20.36
CA ASP A 115 -24.34 17.42 -19.33
C ASP A 115 -23.74 17.59 -17.93
N VAL A 116 -24.18 18.65 -17.24
CA VAL A 116 -23.79 18.96 -15.85
C VAL A 116 -24.43 17.99 -14.85
N GLY A 117 -25.55 17.36 -15.19
CA GLY A 117 -26.23 16.39 -14.32
C GLY A 117 -25.39 15.12 -14.10
N ARG A 118 -24.67 14.71 -15.14
CA ARG A 118 -23.77 13.54 -15.12
C ARG A 118 -22.61 13.65 -14.12
N LEU A 119 -22.22 14.87 -13.73
CA LEU A 119 -21.19 15.08 -12.70
C LEU A 119 -21.60 14.50 -11.34
N VAL A 120 -22.86 14.67 -10.96
CA VAL A 120 -23.37 14.20 -9.66
C VAL A 120 -23.32 12.66 -9.61
N ASP A 121 -23.68 12.00 -10.71
CA ASP A 121 -23.65 10.55 -10.83
C ASP A 121 -22.22 10.00 -10.79
N VAL A 122 -21.27 10.65 -11.48
CA VAL A 122 -19.85 10.27 -11.45
C VAL A 122 -19.27 10.42 -10.04
N ILE A 123 -19.60 11.50 -9.33
CA ILE A 123 -19.18 11.71 -7.94
C ILE A 123 -19.72 10.61 -7.03
N ALA A 124 -21.00 10.24 -7.18
CA ALA A 124 -21.61 9.17 -6.40
C ALA A 124 -20.93 7.81 -6.67
N GLN A 125 -20.65 7.50 -7.94
CA GLN A 125 -19.95 6.28 -8.34
C GLN A 125 -18.52 6.22 -7.78
N LEU A 126 -17.77 7.33 -7.84
CA LEU A 126 -16.41 7.39 -7.30
C LEU A 126 -16.39 7.16 -5.78
N ARG A 127 -17.34 7.76 -5.05
CA ARG A 127 -17.49 7.56 -3.60
C ARG A 127 -17.75 6.09 -3.28
N ASN A 128 -18.69 5.46 -3.98
CA ASN A 128 -19.00 4.04 -3.78
C ASN A 128 -17.81 3.14 -4.10
N ALA A 129 -17.09 3.41 -5.20
CA ALA A 129 -15.90 2.66 -5.58
C ALA A 129 -14.77 2.80 -4.54
N LEU A 130 -14.59 3.99 -3.98
CA LEU A 130 -13.61 4.25 -2.94
C LEU A 130 -13.95 3.48 -1.65
N GLU A 131 -15.20 3.53 -1.20
CA GLU A 131 -15.63 2.80 -0.01
C GLU A 131 -15.51 1.29 -0.19
N GLU A 132 -15.86 0.76 -1.36
CA GLU A 132 -15.66 -0.65 -1.68
C GLU A 132 -14.18 -1.04 -1.73
N SER A 133 -13.31 -0.17 -2.26
CA SER A 133 -11.85 -0.37 -2.24
C SER A 133 -11.32 -0.45 -0.81
N LYS A 134 -11.70 0.50 0.04
CA LYS A 134 -11.32 0.53 1.47
C LYS A 134 -11.78 -0.73 2.19
N ARG A 135 -13.01 -1.18 1.94
CA ARG A 135 -13.56 -2.41 2.56
C ARG A 135 -12.74 -3.64 2.18
N ARG A 136 -12.35 -3.76 0.91
CA ARG A 136 -11.52 -4.88 0.42
C ARG A 136 -10.10 -4.83 0.98
N GLU A 137 -9.52 -3.64 1.05
CA GLU A 137 -8.20 -3.43 1.65
C GLU A 137 -8.21 -3.78 3.15
N PHE A 138 -9.20 -3.28 3.88
CA PHE A 138 -9.39 -3.62 5.29
C PHE A 138 -9.56 -5.12 5.50
N LYS A 139 -10.36 -5.79 4.66
CA LYS A 139 -10.50 -7.25 4.69
C LYS A 139 -9.16 -7.95 4.45
N ALA A 140 -8.41 -7.56 3.41
CA ALA A 140 -7.14 -8.19 3.10
C ALA A 140 -6.11 -8.00 4.23
N LYS A 141 -6.06 -6.80 4.81
CA LYS A 141 -5.25 -6.50 5.99
C LYS A 141 -5.68 -7.36 7.18
N ARG A 142 -6.99 -7.46 7.41
CA ARG A 142 -7.54 -8.23 8.53
C ARG A 142 -7.13 -9.70 8.42
N ASP A 143 -7.41 -10.32 7.28
CA ASP A 143 -7.10 -11.71 7.01
C ASP A 143 -5.58 -11.99 7.13
N TRP A 144 -4.73 -11.03 6.75
CA TRP A 144 -3.27 -11.13 6.91
C TRP A 144 -2.84 -11.09 8.38
N MET A 145 -3.47 -10.24 9.19
CA MET A 145 -3.19 -10.16 10.63
C MET A 145 -3.75 -11.38 11.38
N ASP A 146 -4.91 -11.90 10.96
CA ASP A 146 -5.50 -13.15 11.49
C ASP A 146 -4.53 -14.34 11.30
N PHE A 147 -3.85 -14.41 10.14
CA PHE A 147 -2.84 -15.45 9.87
C PHE A 147 -1.70 -15.44 10.91
N TRP A 148 -1.31 -14.27 11.39
CA TRP A 148 -0.30 -14.10 12.43
C TRP A 148 -0.85 -14.18 13.86
N GLY A 149 -2.15 -14.46 14.03
CA GLY A 149 -2.79 -14.53 15.34
C GLY A 149 -2.90 -13.17 16.05
N ILE A 150 -2.94 -12.07 15.29
CA ILE A 150 -2.98 -10.71 15.85
C ILE A 150 -4.43 -10.22 15.92
N ASP A 151 -4.97 -10.10 17.14
CA ASP A 151 -6.34 -9.64 17.38
C ASP A 151 -6.55 -8.16 16.99
N HIS A 152 -7.64 -7.88 16.27
CA HIS A 152 -7.98 -6.56 15.69
C HIS A 152 -8.63 -5.60 16.67
N ILE A 153 -8.67 -5.90 17.96
CA ILE A 153 -9.50 -5.22 18.98
C ILE A 153 -9.14 -3.73 19.17
N ARG A 154 -8.10 -3.18 18.53
CA ARG A 154 -7.75 -1.75 18.62
C ARG A 154 -7.34 -1.06 17.32
N GLN A 155 -7.99 -1.35 16.21
CA GLN A 155 -7.97 -0.39 15.09
C GLN A 155 -9.40 -0.03 14.71
N ASP A 156 -9.98 0.83 15.55
CA ASP A 156 -11.21 1.55 15.25
C ASP A 156 -11.06 2.28 13.90
N GLN A 157 -12.18 2.45 13.22
CA GLN A 157 -12.37 2.80 11.82
C GLN A 157 -11.94 4.24 11.45
N ARG A 158 -10.91 4.79 12.11
CA ARG A 158 -10.52 6.20 12.04
C ARG A 158 -9.04 6.48 11.87
N GLY A 159 -8.21 5.47 11.55
CA GLY A 159 -6.85 5.72 11.06
C GLY A 159 -5.95 6.59 11.93
N ASN A 160 -6.20 6.66 13.24
CA ASN A 160 -5.33 7.34 14.20
C ASN A 160 -4.71 6.31 15.14
N VAL A 161 -3.39 6.40 15.27
CA VAL A 161 -2.58 5.73 16.29
C VAL A 161 -2.64 6.57 17.56
N ILE A 162 -2.85 5.94 18.72
CA ILE A 162 -2.69 6.59 20.03
C ILE A 162 -1.21 6.89 20.25
#